data_AF-A0A935VJB3-F1
#
_entry.id   AF-A0A935VJB3-F1
#
_cell.length_a   1.000
_cell.length_b   1.000
_cell.length_c   1.000
_cell.angle_alpha   90.00
_cell.angle_beta   90.00
_cell.angle_gamma   90.00
#
_symmetry.space_group_name_H-M   'P 1'
#
loop_
_entity.id
_entity.type
_entity.pdbx_description
1 polymer ?
#
loop_
_entity_poly.entity_id
_entity_poly.type
_entity_poly.pdbx_seq_one_letter_code
_entity_poly.pdbx_strand_id
1 'polypeptide(L)'
;MIGYPIAVTFLIVCYIVLSKYFMKHLNSFEIGREYFREQYKKLGKMGPEEKWVFGIFISCILLWFSRADIDLGVFKIHGWANLFKVPKFVDDSFVALTAAMLLFLIQVRVRKEVPF
;
A
#
# COMPACT_ATOMS: atom_id res chain seq x y z
N MET A 1 22.54 -2.69 -16.44
CA MET A 1 21.22 -2.45 -17.08
C MET A 1 20.68 -3.72 -17.73
N ILE A 2 20.50 -4.78 -16.93
CA ILE A 2 19.97 -6.09 -17.37
C ILE A 2 18.59 -6.35 -16.76
N GLY A 3 18.28 -5.70 -15.62
CA GLY A 3 17.00 -5.87 -14.94
C GLY A 3 15.80 -5.33 -15.70
N TYR A 4 15.95 -4.25 -16.49
CA TYR A 4 14.84 -3.66 -17.25
C TYR A 4 14.24 -4.63 -18.29
N PRO A 5 15.01 -5.24 -19.21
CA PRO A 5 14.44 -6.16 -20.19
C PRO A 5 13.88 -7.44 -19.54
N ILE A 6 14.50 -7.93 -18.48
CA ILE A 6 13.99 -9.08 -17.71
C ILE A 6 12.66 -8.75 -17.03
N ALA A 7 12.52 -7.58 -16.40
CA ALA A 7 11.29 -7.19 -15.71
C ALA A 7 10.12 -7.07 -16.70
N VAL A 8 10.34 -6.46 -17.87
CA VAL A 8 9.34 -6.36 -18.93
C VAL A 8 8.94 -7.75 -19.44
N THR A 9 9.92 -8.63 -19.67
CA THR A 9 9.66 -10.01 -20.11
C THR A 9 8.81 -10.77 -19.09
N PHE A 10 9.18 -10.69 -17.82
CA PHE A 10 8.47 -11.38 -16.74
C PHE A 10 7.05 -10.82 -16.54
N LEU A 11 6.87 -9.51 -16.70
CA LEU A 11 5.56 -8.86 -16.63
C LEU A 11 4.63 -9.38 -17.74
N ILE A 12 5.12 -9.45 -18.98
CA ILE A 12 4.34 -9.98 -20.11
C ILE A 12 3.97 -11.45 -19.86
N VAL A 13 4.92 -12.27 -19.42
CA VAL A 13 4.68 -13.69 -19.09
C VAL A 13 3.64 -13.82 -17.98
N CYS A 14 3.80 -13.07 -16.88
CA CYS A 14 2.86 -13.07 -15.77
C CYS A 14 1.45 -12.64 -16.22
N TYR A 15 1.35 -11.61 -17.03
CA TYR A 15 0.09 -11.15 -17.61
C TYR A 15 -0.60 -12.25 -18.44
N ILE A 16 0.15 -12.93 -19.31
CA ILE A 16 -0.39 -14.02 -20.14
C ILE A 16 -0.83 -15.20 -19.26
N VAL A 17 -0.05 -15.57 -18.25
CA VAL A 17 -0.39 -16.66 -17.33
C VAL A 17 -1.66 -16.32 -16.54
N LEU A 18 -1.73 -15.12 -15.97
CA LEU A 18 -2.89 -14.71 -15.18
C LEU A 18 -4.15 -14.58 -16.05
N SER A 19 -4.03 -13.96 -17.22
CA SER A 19 -5.16 -13.76 -18.14
C SER A 19 -5.63 -15.08 -18.77
N LYS A 20 -4.73 -15.93 -19.26
CA LYS A 20 -5.10 -17.13 -20.01
C LYS A 20 -5.37 -18.35 -19.13
N TYR A 21 -4.73 -18.46 -17.97
CA TYR A 21 -4.87 -19.62 -17.07
C TYR A 21 -5.86 -19.35 -15.94
N PHE A 22 -5.73 -18.23 -15.24
CA PHE A 22 -6.59 -17.91 -14.08
C PHE A 22 -7.92 -17.25 -14.48
N MET A 23 -7.90 -16.29 -15.42
CA MET A 23 -9.13 -15.57 -15.80
C MET A 23 -10.04 -16.32 -16.79
N LYS A 24 -9.60 -17.45 -17.34
CA LYS A 24 -10.41 -18.25 -18.28
C LYS A 24 -11.72 -18.76 -17.67
N HIS A 25 -11.79 -18.89 -16.34
CA HIS A 25 -12.99 -19.32 -15.61
C HIS A 25 -13.91 -18.16 -15.18
N LEU A 26 -13.50 -16.89 -15.36
CA LEU A 26 -14.27 -15.70 -14.97
C LEU A 26 -15.20 -15.18 -16.08
N ASN A 27 -15.43 -15.98 -17.13
CA ASN A 27 -16.14 -15.64 -18.37
C ASN A 27 -17.66 -15.36 -18.21
N SER A 28 -18.18 -15.24 -16.99
CA SER A 28 -19.60 -14.95 -16.73
C SER A 28 -19.84 -13.67 -15.92
N PHE A 29 -18.80 -12.90 -15.60
CA PHE A 29 -18.97 -11.63 -14.90
C PHE A 29 -18.95 -10.47 -15.91
N GLU A 30 -20.11 -10.11 -16.45
CA GLU A 30 -20.33 -8.80 -17.08
C GLU A 30 -20.25 -7.72 -16.00
N ILE A 31 -19.01 -7.37 -15.61
CA ILE A 31 -18.76 -6.23 -14.72
C ILE A 31 -18.94 -4.96 -15.56
N GLY A 32 -20.20 -4.60 -15.78
CA GLY A 32 -20.57 -3.34 -16.41
C GLY A 32 -20.14 -2.15 -15.54
N ARG A 33 -19.92 -0.99 -16.18
CA ARG A 33 -19.64 0.27 -15.47
C ARG A 33 -20.70 0.61 -14.41
N GLU A 34 -21.94 0.15 -14.60
CA GLU A 34 -23.04 0.26 -13.64
C GLU A 34 -22.69 -0.38 -12.29
N TYR A 35 -22.10 -1.58 -12.29
CA TYR A 35 -21.71 -2.31 -11.08
C TYR A 35 -20.69 -1.51 -10.26
N PHE A 36 -19.65 -0.97 -10.90
CA PHE A 36 -18.68 -0.10 -10.22
C PHE A 36 -19.33 1.16 -9.66
N ARG A 37 -20.27 1.77 -10.38
CA ARG A 37 -20.97 2.97 -9.92
C ARG A 37 -21.87 2.70 -8.72
N GLU A 38 -22.54 1.55 -8.70
CA GLU A 38 -23.33 1.10 -7.55
C GLU A 38 -22.47 0.77 -6.33
N GLN A 39 -21.36 0.02 -6.52
CA GLN A 39 -20.45 -0.28 -5.42
C GLN A 39 -19.80 1.01 -4.85
N TYR A 40 -19.41 1.96 -5.71
CA TYR A 40 -18.88 3.25 -5.28
C TYR A 40 -19.92 4.07 -4.50
N LYS A 41 -21.19 4.06 -4.94
CA LYS A 41 -22.29 4.68 -4.18
C LYS A 41 -22.53 3.99 -2.84
N LYS A 42 -22.44 2.65 -2.78
CA LYS A 42 -22.59 1.86 -1.54
C LYS A 42 -21.46 2.13 -0.55
N LEU A 43 -20.24 2.36 -1.02
CA LEU A 43 -19.08 2.69 -0.19
C LEU A 43 -19.29 4.02 0.57
N GLY A 44 -20.00 4.97 -0.05
CA GLY A 44 -20.41 6.21 0.60
C GLY A 44 -19.23 7.14 0.93
N LYS A 45 -19.46 8.08 1.87
CA LYS A 45 -18.44 9.03 2.29
C LYS A 45 -17.51 8.39 3.33
N MET A 46 -16.21 8.63 3.15
CA MET A 46 -15.16 8.20 4.07
C MET A 46 -15.45 8.70 5.49
N GLY A 47 -15.59 7.76 6.41
CA GLY A 47 -15.85 8.01 7.82
C GLY A 47 -14.65 8.66 8.53
N PRO A 48 -14.86 9.19 9.75
CA PRO A 48 -13.78 9.78 10.54
C PRO A 48 -12.65 8.77 10.81
N GLU A 49 -12.98 7.51 11.08
CA GLU A 49 -11.99 6.44 11.34
C GLU A 49 -11.11 6.15 10.12
N GLU A 50 -11.71 6.07 8.93
CA GLU A 50 -10.97 5.81 7.69
C GLU A 50 -9.96 6.93 7.40
N LYS A 51 -10.29 8.18 7.74
CA LYS A 51 -9.37 9.31 7.62
C LYS A 51 -8.15 9.19 8.54
N TRP A 52 -8.33 8.66 9.76
CA TRP A 52 -7.22 8.39 10.67
C TRP A 52 -6.29 7.31 10.11
N VAL A 53 -6.86 6.21 9.59
CA VAL A 53 -6.09 5.15 8.93
C VAL A 53 -5.31 5.70 7.73
N PHE A 54 -5.95 6.53 6.91
CA PHE A 54 -5.31 7.19 5.77
C PHE A 54 -4.16 8.11 6.21
N GLY A 55 -4.35 8.87 7.28
CA GLY A 55 -3.31 9.72 7.86
C GLY A 55 -2.10 8.92 8.35
N ILE A 56 -2.32 7.81 9.05
CA ILE A 56 -1.25 6.90 9.49
C ILE A 56 -0.54 6.29 8.29
N PHE A 57 -1.28 5.86 7.27
CA PHE A 57 -0.70 5.28 6.07
C PHE A 57 0.20 6.25 5.31
N ILE A 58 -0.23 7.51 5.14
CA ILE A 58 0.62 8.56 4.57
C ILE A 58 1.85 8.80 5.44
N SER A 59 1.68 8.86 6.76
CA SER A 59 2.80 9.01 7.69
C SER A 59 3.82 7.88 7.51
N CYS A 60 3.37 6.62 7.39
CA CYS A 60 4.25 5.49 7.11
C CYS A 60 5.03 5.66 5.82
N ILE A 61 4.39 6.09 4.74
CA ILE A 61 5.06 6.32 3.45
C ILE A 61 6.14 7.41 3.60
N LEU A 62 5.82 8.51 4.28
CA LEU A 62 6.78 9.59 4.52
C LEU A 62 7.95 9.13 5.38
N LEU A 63 7.69 8.34 6.43
CA LEU A 63 8.71 7.73 7.27
C LEU A 63 9.60 6.79 6.46
N TRP A 64 9.01 5.94 5.62
CA TRP A 64 9.74 4.99 4.76
C TRP A 64 10.63 5.72 3.75
N PHE A 65 10.10 6.74 3.08
CA PHE A 65 10.85 7.50 2.09
C PHE A 65 11.99 8.31 2.72
N SER A 66 11.75 8.88 3.91
CA SER A 66 12.76 9.66 4.64
C SER A 66 13.75 8.79 5.41
N ARG A 67 13.55 7.45 5.44
CA ARG A 67 14.38 6.49 6.18
C ARG A 67 15.79 6.42 5.61
N ALA A 68 15.89 6.20 4.31
CA ALA A 68 17.16 6.00 3.64
C ALA A 68 17.88 7.34 3.45
N ASP A 69 19.21 7.31 3.50
CA ASP A 69 20.01 8.46 3.12
C ASP A 69 19.76 8.79 1.65
N ILE A 70 19.27 10.01 1.41
CA ILE A 70 19.02 10.50 0.07
C ILE A 70 20.29 11.22 -0.36
N ASP A 71 21.16 10.48 -1.04
CA ASP A 71 22.41 10.99 -1.62
C ASP A 71 22.09 11.61 -3.00
N LEU A 72 21.75 12.91 -3.01
CA LEU A 72 21.41 13.67 -4.23
C LEU A 72 22.65 14.26 -4.91
N GLY A 73 23.82 13.66 -4.74
CA GLY A 73 25.10 14.07 -5.33
C GLY A 73 25.70 15.37 -4.78
N VAL A 74 24.89 16.43 -4.63
CA VAL A 74 25.32 17.77 -4.15
C VAL A 74 24.83 18.06 -2.72
N PHE A 75 23.77 17.37 -2.28
CA PHE A 75 23.22 17.47 -0.93
C PHE A 75 23.01 16.07 -0.35
N LYS A 76 23.69 15.77 0.77
CA LYS A 76 23.41 14.59 1.58
C LYS A 76 22.37 14.94 2.62
N ILE A 77 21.12 14.56 2.35
CA ILE A 77 20.07 14.61 3.37
C ILE A 77 20.22 13.31 4.15
N HIS A 78 20.81 13.42 5.34
CA HIS A 78 20.90 12.29 6.25
C HIS A 78 19.47 11.90 6.65
N GLY A 79 19.07 10.67 6.33
CA GLY A 79 17.77 10.13 6.70
C GLY A 79 17.62 10.13 8.22
N TRP A 80 16.39 10.20 8.73
CA TRP A 80 16.14 10.19 10.18
C TRP A 80 16.61 8.89 10.85
N ALA A 81 16.89 7.83 10.07
CA ALA A 81 17.57 6.63 10.54
C ALA A 81 18.98 6.91 11.12
N ASN A 82 19.68 7.96 10.65
CA ASN A 82 20.98 8.38 11.19
C ASN A 82 20.88 9.16 12.51
N LEU A 83 19.67 9.60 12.91
CA LEU A 83 19.45 10.20 14.24
C LEU A 83 19.56 9.14 15.35
N PHE A 84 19.41 7.86 15.01
CA PHE A 84 19.59 6.74 15.93
C PHE A 84 21.03 6.21 15.88
N LYS A 85 21.65 6.04 17.05
CA LYS A 85 23.02 5.50 17.22
C LYS A 85 23.25 4.13 16.56
N VAL A 86 22.18 3.41 16.20
CA VAL A 86 22.24 2.11 15.54
C VAL A 86 21.19 2.05 14.41
N PRO A 87 21.54 2.46 13.17
CA PRO A 87 20.61 2.49 12.04
C PRO A 87 20.07 1.10 11.64
N LYS A 88 20.69 0.02 12.14
CA LYS A 88 20.28 -1.37 11.90
C LYS A 88 18.95 -1.77 12.54
N PHE A 89 18.51 -1.08 13.60
CA PHE A 89 17.23 -1.36 14.26
C PHE A 89 16.06 -0.59 13.64
N VAL A 90 16.34 0.48 12.90
CA VAL A 90 15.32 1.26 12.19
C VAL A 90 15.12 0.63 10.82
N ASP A 91 14.40 -0.49 10.81
CA ASP A 91 14.01 -1.21 9.60
C ASP A 91 12.56 -0.94 9.16
N ASP A 92 12.19 -1.35 7.95
CA ASP A 92 10.82 -1.25 7.44
C ASP A 92 9.84 -1.94 8.40
N SER A 93 10.34 -3.00 9.05
CA SER A 93 9.68 -3.71 10.14
C SER A 93 9.37 -2.83 11.35
N PHE A 94 10.25 -1.88 11.72
CA PHE A 94 10.04 -0.98 12.85
C PHE A 94 8.95 0.06 12.55
N VAL A 95 8.95 0.62 11.32
CA VAL A 95 7.91 1.53 10.86
C VAL A 95 6.56 0.80 10.82
N ALA A 96 6.53 -0.42 10.28
CA ALA A 96 5.32 -1.24 10.22
C ALA A 96 4.79 -1.60 11.62
N LEU A 97 5.66 -1.96 12.56
CA LEU A 97 5.28 -2.29 13.93
C LEU A 97 4.71 -1.06 14.66
N THR A 98 5.36 0.09 14.53
CA THR A 98 4.90 1.36 15.13
C THR A 98 3.54 1.76 14.57
N ALA A 99 3.36 1.63 13.26
CA ALA A 99 2.08 1.89 12.59
C ALA A 99 0.98 0.93 13.04
N ALA A 100 1.29 -0.36 13.17
CA ALA A 100 0.36 -1.37 13.66
C ALA A 100 -0.07 -1.08 15.11
N MET A 101 0.87 -0.67 15.96
CA MET A 101 0.57 -0.25 17.34
C MET A 101 -0.35 0.98 17.35
N LEU A 102 -0.08 1.99 16.53
CA LEU A 102 -0.93 3.18 16.40
C LEU A 102 -2.34 2.84 15.90
N LEU A 103 -2.43 1.98 14.88
CA LEU A 103 -3.71 1.51 14.34
C LEU A 103 -4.50 0.66 15.34
N PHE A 104 -3.83 -0.08 16.23
CA PHE A 104 -4.50 -0.85 17.27
C PHE A 104 -4.98 0.03 18.43
N LEU A 105 -4.23 1.09 18.73
CA LEU A 105 -4.59 2.07 19.76
C LEU A 105 -5.78 2.93 19.33
N ILE A 106 -5.89 3.21 18.03
CA ILE A 106 -7.10 3.75 17.42
C ILE A 106 -8.13 2.63 17.35
N GLN A 107 -9.19 2.70 18.17
CA GLN A 107 -10.31 1.78 18.06
C GLN A 107 -11.06 2.03 16.75
N VAL A 108 -10.61 1.40 15.66
CA VAL A 108 -11.36 1.38 14.40
C VAL A 108 -12.65 0.63 14.69
N ARG A 109 -13.75 1.36 14.90
CA ARG A 109 -15.07 0.73 14.95
C ARG A 109 -15.33 0.14 13.58
N VAL A 110 -15.22 -1.18 13.49
CA VAL A 110 -15.65 -1.94 12.32
C VAL A 110 -17.12 -1.58 12.12
N ARG A 111 -17.42 -0.92 10.99
CA ARG A 111 -18.79 -0.68 10.57
C ARG A 111 -19.44 -2.06 10.49
N LYS A 112 -20.37 -2.35 11.41
CA LYS A 112 -21.15 -3.58 11.36
C LYS A 112 -21.85 -3.62 10.01
N GLU A 113 -21.36 -4.46 9.12
CA GLU A 113 -22.04 -4.78 7.88
C GLU A 113 -23.40 -5.36 8.27
N VAL A 114 -24.47 -4.70 7.83
CA VAL A 114 -25.83 -5.16 8.09
C VAL A 114 -25.98 -6.47 7.31
N PRO A 115 -26.26 -7.61 7.98
CA PRO A 115 -26.44 -8.87 7.27
C PRO A 115 -27.63 -8.75 6.32
N PHE A 116 -27.42 -9.22 5.10
CA PHE A 116 -28.38 -9.27 4.00
C PHE A 116 -29.71 -9.93 4.38
#